data_AF-G0N3B3-F1
#
_entry.id   AF-G0N3B3-F1
#
_cell.length_a   1.000
_cell.length_b   1.000
_cell.length_c   1.000
_cell.angle_alpha   90.00
_cell.angle_beta   90.00
_cell.angle_gamma   90.00
#
_symmetry.space_group_name_H-M   'P 1'
#
loop_
_entity.id
_entity.type
_entity.pdbx_description
1 polymer ?
#
loop_
_entity_poly.entity_id
_entity_poly.type
_entity_poly.pdbx_seq_one_letter_code
_entity_poly.pdbx_strand_id
1 'polypeptide(L)'
;MIIRLVCIYFMTFCTSWTINPSKISNFDESFGRVSGAGPIPRQVECYSCMSLSYQTSWKYLQATYIYPKVFTDRCRDPNSERGMPTVMCSSVCVSLMEPDVEAGVFIGFKHIRGCLDRVLRHGFNQSALRTHRFHQNNHCRTLSRSALFNPARTTDPPALGDVQLCSCYGDRCNTSIMAPSIFLVLLLIFVHWVVV
;
A
#
# COMPACT_ATOMS: atom_id res chain seq x y z
N MET A 1 39.08 13.55 -16.99
CA MET A 1 38.49 13.08 -18.27
C MET A 1 37.43 11.99 -18.12
N ILE A 2 37.41 11.20 -17.02
CA ILE A 2 36.40 10.14 -16.78
C ILE A 2 34.99 10.69 -16.47
N ILE A 3 34.89 11.86 -15.81
CA ILE A 3 33.62 12.48 -15.40
C ILE A 3 32.76 12.94 -16.61
N ARG A 4 33.38 13.34 -17.72
CA ARG A 4 32.62 13.73 -18.93
C ARG A 4 31.98 12.54 -19.64
N LEU A 5 32.53 11.32 -19.50
CA LEU A 5 31.93 10.11 -20.09
C LEU A 5 30.68 9.65 -19.31
N VAL A 6 30.68 9.79 -17.98
CA VAL A 6 29.53 9.40 -17.13
C VAL A 6 28.34 10.32 -17.37
N CYS A 7 28.55 11.64 -17.51
CA CYS A 7 27.47 12.57 -17.84
C CYS A 7 26.87 12.32 -19.23
N ILE A 8 27.66 11.88 -20.21
CA ILE A 8 27.15 11.58 -21.56
C ILE A 8 26.37 10.25 -21.56
N TYR A 9 26.84 9.22 -20.85
CA TYR A 9 26.11 7.95 -20.70
C TYR A 9 24.77 8.10 -19.95
N PHE A 10 24.68 9.04 -18.99
CA PHE A 10 23.44 9.28 -18.25
C PHE A 10 22.44 10.14 -19.05
N MET A 11 22.91 11.07 -19.88
CA MET A 11 22.06 11.87 -20.76
C MET A 11 21.43 11.06 -21.91
N THR A 12 22.09 10.02 -22.41
CA THR A 12 21.50 9.12 -23.42
C THR A 12 20.47 8.15 -22.85
N PHE A 13 20.50 7.86 -21.54
CA PHE A 13 19.45 7.07 -20.91
C PHE A 13 18.17 7.88 -20.64
N CYS A 14 18.29 9.21 -20.58
CA CYS A 14 17.17 10.13 -20.32
C CYS A 14 16.33 10.44 -21.57
N THR A 15 16.80 10.12 -22.78
CA THR A 15 16.07 10.44 -24.04
C THR A 15 15.09 9.36 -24.51
N SER A 16 14.91 8.26 -23.77
CA SER A 16 13.92 7.21 -24.13
C SER A 16 12.60 7.23 -23.35
N TRP A 17 12.35 8.24 -22.52
CA TRP A 17 11.02 8.48 -21.99
C TRP A 17 10.50 9.79 -22.56
N THR A 18 9.97 9.72 -23.77
CA THR A 18 9.07 10.75 -24.29
C THR A 18 7.83 10.77 -23.39
N ILE A 19 7.84 11.68 -22.41
CA ILE A 19 6.64 12.08 -21.70
C ILE A 19 5.75 12.75 -22.73
N ASN A 20 4.71 12.04 -23.16
CA ASN A 20 3.68 12.55 -24.04
C ASN A 20 2.97 13.73 -23.32
N PRO A 21 3.07 14.99 -23.80
CA PRO A 21 2.69 16.18 -23.02
C PRO A 21 1.18 16.48 -23.03
N SER A 22 0.32 15.50 -23.30
CA SER A 22 -1.13 15.72 -23.46
C SER A 22 -1.99 15.50 -22.20
N LYS A 23 -1.39 15.38 -21.00
CA LYS A 23 -2.13 15.33 -19.72
C LYS A 23 -1.56 16.27 -18.66
N ILE A 24 -1.27 17.51 -19.06
CA ILE A 24 -1.10 18.64 -18.13
C ILE A 24 -2.31 19.57 -18.33
N SER A 25 -3.44 19.16 -17.77
CA SER A 25 -4.57 20.03 -17.42
C SER A 25 -5.58 19.14 -16.69
N ASN A 26 -5.54 19.24 -15.36
CA ASN A 26 -6.64 19.04 -14.41
C ASN A 26 -6.01 18.87 -13.03
N PHE A 27 -5.33 19.94 -12.61
CA PHE A 27 -5.28 20.29 -11.20
C PHE A 27 -6.68 20.83 -10.92
N ASP A 28 -7.62 19.93 -10.59
CA ASP A 28 -8.93 20.39 -10.16
C ASP A 28 -8.92 20.53 -8.65
N GLU A 29 -9.09 21.78 -8.26
CA GLU A 29 -9.10 22.34 -6.94
C GLU A 29 -10.39 21.92 -6.23
N SER A 30 -10.51 20.66 -5.82
CA SER A 30 -11.68 20.22 -5.04
C SER A 30 -11.48 20.47 -3.53
N PHE A 31 -11.33 21.74 -3.17
CA PHE A 31 -11.65 22.24 -1.84
C PHE A 31 -13.17 22.43 -1.72
N GLY A 32 -13.89 21.32 -1.61
CA GLY A 32 -15.35 21.32 -1.47
C GLY A 32 -15.80 21.25 -0.01
N ARG A 33 -15.93 22.41 0.65
CA ARG A 33 -16.89 22.55 1.76
C ARG A 33 -18.29 22.30 1.19
N VAL A 34 -18.96 21.23 1.64
CA VAL A 34 -20.42 21.10 1.53
C VAL A 34 -20.96 20.83 2.93
N SER A 35 -21.56 21.88 3.50
CA SER A 35 -22.51 21.76 4.59
C SER A 35 -23.84 21.29 4.03
N GLY A 36 -24.43 20.22 4.59
CA GLY A 36 -25.85 19.91 4.43
C GLY A 36 -26.20 18.53 3.84
N ALA A 37 -26.89 17.74 4.66
CA ALA A 37 -27.80 16.63 4.34
C ALA A 37 -27.22 15.26 3.89
N GLY A 38 -27.11 14.34 4.87
CA GLY A 38 -27.18 12.87 4.69
C GLY A 38 -25.85 12.13 4.40
N PRO A 39 -25.51 11.04 5.12
CA PRO A 39 -24.30 10.26 4.84
C PRO A 39 -24.58 9.28 3.70
N ILE A 40 -24.35 9.69 2.45
CA ILE A 40 -24.16 8.72 1.37
C ILE A 40 -22.77 8.11 1.57
N PRO A 41 -22.62 6.79 1.81
CA PRO A 41 -21.30 6.19 1.90
C PRO A 41 -20.65 6.32 0.52
N ARG A 42 -19.63 7.18 0.40
CA ARG A 42 -18.82 7.23 -0.82
C ARG A 42 -18.16 5.87 -0.99
N GLN A 43 -18.66 5.09 -1.94
CA GLN A 43 -18.03 3.83 -2.32
C GLN A 43 -16.74 4.18 -3.06
N VAL A 44 -15.63 3.61 -2.60
CA VAL A 44 -14.32 3.80 -3.22
C VAL A 44 -13.88 2.49 -3.86
N GLU A 45 -13.30 2.57 -5.05
CA GLU A 45 -12.82 1.40 -5.75
C GLU A 45 -11.38 1.08 -5.34
N CYS A 46 -11.12 -0.09 -4.77
CA CYS A 46 -9.77 -0.48 -4.34
C CYS A 46 -9.27 -1.72 -5.07
N TYR A 47 -7.96 -1.85 -5.27
CA TYR A 47 -7.38 -3.11 -5.75
C TYR A 47 -7.52 -4.20 -4.70
N SER A 48 -7.88 -5.41 -5.13
CA SER A 48 -7.97 -6.60 -4.27
C SER A 48 -7.07 -7.70 -4.79
N CYS A 49 -5.91 -7.87 -4.15
CA CYS A 49 -4.95 -8.91 -4.49
C CYS A 49 -4.20 -9.39 -3.25
N MET A 50 -3.57 -10.55 -3.39
CA MET A 50 -2.70 -11.12 -2.36
C MET A 50 -1.53 -11.81 -3.05
N SER A 51 -0.35 -11.82 -2.42
CA SER A 51 0.82 -12.55 -2.94
C SER A 51 0.52 -14.03 -3.20
N LEU A 52 1.09 -14.58 -4.27
CA LEU A 52 0.82 -15.95 -4.71
C LEU A 52 1.18 -17.00 -3.64
N SER A 53 2.22 -16.73 -2.85
CA SER A 53 2.69 -17.60 -1.76
C SER A 53 1.64 -17.89 -0.68
N TYR A 54 0.57 -17.10 -0.57
CA TYR A 54 -0.53 -17.40 0.36
C TYR A 54 -1.50 -18.45 -0.17
N GLN A 55 -1.50 -18.74 -1.48
CA GLN A 55 -2.43 -19.69 -2.10
C GLN A 55 -2.23 -21.12 -1.58
N THR A 56 -0.97 -21.56 -1.44
CA THR A 56 -0.63 -22.91 -0.97
C THR A 56 -1.04 -23.15 0.48
N SER A 57 -0.93 -22.11 1.31
CA SER A 57 -1.27 -22.15 2.75
C SER A 57 -2.67 -21.62 3.06
N TRP A 58 -3.51 -21.41 2.04
CA TRP A 58 -4.81 -20.74 2.20
C TRP A 58 -5.74 -21.44 3.20
N LYS A 59 -5.66 -22.77 3.29
CA LYS A 59 -6.44 -23.60 4.24
C LYS A 59 -6.31 -23.11 5.68
N TYR A 60 -5.16 -22.56 6.07
CA TYR A 60 -4.91 -22.04 7.42
C TYR A 60 -5.24 -20.55 7.53
N LEU A 61 -4.97 -19.80 6.46
CA LEU A 61 -5.11 -18.35 6.42
C LEU A 61 -6.55 -17.88 6.28
N GLN A 62 -7.42 -18.73 5.76
CA GLN A 62 -8.85 -18.46 5.61
C GLN A 62 -9.56 -18.20 6.93
N ALA A 63 -8.97 -18.51 8.10
CA ALA A 63 -9.54 -18.11 9.39
C ALA A 63 -9.38 -16.59 9.65
N THR A 64 -8.30 -16.00 9.13
CA THR A 64 -7.93 -14.60 9.40
C THR A 64 -8.33 -13.68 8.26
N TYR A 65 -8.09 -14.08 7.02
CA TYR A 65 -8.31 -13.25 5.83
C TYR A 65 -9.56 -13.66 5.06
N ILE A 66 -10.16 -12.67 4.39
CA ILE A 66 -11.17 -12.91 3.36
C ILE A 66 -10.47 -13.23 2.05
N TYR A 67 -11.06 -14.14 1.26
CA TYR A 67 -10.52 -14.54 -0.03
C TYR A 67 -10.33 -13.33 -0.96
N PRO A 68 -9.11 -13.08 -1.47
CA PRO A 68 -8.84 -11.95 -2.38
C PRO A 68 -9.44 -12.22 -3.76
N LYS A 69 -9.60 -11.18 -4.58
CA LYS A 69 -10.07 -11.40 -5.96
C LYS A 69 -9.07 -12.17 -6.83
N VAL A 70 -7.78 -12.05 -6.54
CA VAL A 70 -6.73 -12.79 -7.24
C VAL A 70 -5.51 -13.02 -6.33
N PHE A 71 -4.86 -14.17 -6.48
CA PHE A 71 -3.51 -14.42 -5.97
C PHE A 71 -2.50 -14.19 -7.09
N THR A 72 -1.54 -13.30 -6.88
CA THR A 72 -0.55 -12.96 -7.92
C THR A 72 0.71 -12.33 -7.30
N ASP A 73 1.87 -12.61 -7.89
CA ASP A 73 3.14 -12.00 -7.48
C ASP A 73 3.21 -10.51 -7.83
N ARG A 74 2.44 -10.09 -8.83
CA ARG A 74 2.40 -8.69 -9.26
C ARG A 74 1.65 -7.77 -8.28
N CYS A 75 1.09 -8.32 -7.20
CA CYS A 75 0.44 -7.54 -6.13
C CYS A 75 1.43 -6.59 -5.43
N ARG A 76 2.73 -6.83 -5.57
CA ARG A 76 3.78 -5.92 -5.10
C ARG A 76 3.92 -4.67 -5.99
N ASP A 77 3.71 -4.80 -7.30
CA ASP A 77 4.15 -3.82 -8.29
C ASP A 77 3.12 -2.70 -8.51
N PRO A 78 3.51 -1.42 -8.43
CA PRO A 78 2.61 -0.30 -8.76
C PRO A 78 2.26 -0.25 -10.25
N ASN A 79 3.10 -0.80 -11.11
CA ASN A 79 2.83 -0.86 -12.55
C ASN A 79 1.89 -2.02 -12.95
N SER A 80 1.52 -2.88 -12.00
CA SER A 80 0.66 -4.05 -12.27
C SER A 80 -0.84 -3.74 -12.23
N GLU A 81 -1.24 -2.47 -12.26
CA GLU A 81 -2.66 -2.08 -12.35
C GLU A 81 -3.37 -2.73 -13.54
N ARG A 82 -2.62 -2.96 -14.63
CA ARG A 82 -3.15 -3.56 -15.86
C ARG A 82 -3.46 -5.04 -15.63
N GLY A 83 -4.75 -5.33 -15.42
CA GLY A 83 -5.27 -6.68 -15.19
C GLY A 83 -5.47 -7.03 -13.71
N MET A 84 -5.29 -6.07 -12.79
CA MET A 84 -5.58 -6.28 -11.38
C MET A 84 -7.06 -6.03 -11.09
N PRO A 85 -7.78 -7.01 -10.49
CA PRO A 85 -9.19 -6.83 -10.17
C PRO A 85 -9.38 -5.80 -9.05
N THR A 86 -10.48 -5.07 -9.16
CA THR A 86 -10.91 -4.07 -8.18
C THR A 86 -12.21 -4.47 -7.50
N VAL A 87 -12.46 -3.86 -6.35
CA VAL A 87 -13.67 -4.05 -5.54
C VAL A 87 -14.18 -2.72 -5.03
N MET A 88 -15.51 -2.58 -4.95
CA MET A 88 -16.16 -1.41 -4.34
C MET A 88 -16.19 -1.58 -2.82
N CYS A 89 -15.51 -0.67 -2.12
CA CYS A 89 -15.38 -0.64 -0.67
C CYS A 89 -16.23 0.47 -0.06
N SER A 90 -16.85 0.20 1.08
CA SER A 90 -17.49 1.21 1.94
C SER A 90 -16.49 1.95 2.83
N SER A 91 -15.31 1.39 2.99
CA SER A 91 -14.19 1.95 3.75
C SER A 91 -13.05 2.38 2.83
N VAL A 92 -12.02 2.99 3.42
CA VAL A 92 -10.76 3.32 2.75
C VAL A 92 -10.03 2.08 2.20
N CYS A 93 -9.19 2.30 1.20
CA CYS A 93 -8.32 1.26 0.67
C CYS A 93 -7.14 1.00 1.62
N VAL A 94 -6.69 -0.24 1.66
CA VAL A 94 -5.53 -0.64 2.45
C VAL A 94 -4.55 -1.49 1.66
N SER A 95 -3.30 -1.43 2.10
CA SER A 95 -2.21 -2.30 1.68
C SER A 95 -1.51 -2.82 2.92
N LEU A 96 -1.38 -4.13 3.05
CA LEU A 96 -0.62 -4.79 4.10
C LEU A 96 0.65 -5.38 3.50
N MET A 97 1.73 -5.27 4.25
CA MET A 97 3.03 -5.83 3.92
C MET A 97 3.56 -6.62 5.11
N GLU A 98 3.79 -7.90 4.87
CA GLU A 98 4.20 -8.88 5.87
C GLU A 98 5.58 -9.43 5.52
N PRO A 99 6.50 -9.58 6.47
CA PRO A 99 7.78 -10.21 6.20
C PRO A 99 7.57 -11.68 5.85
N ASP A 100 8.23 -12.13 4.79
CA ASP A 100 8.27 -13.52 4.36
C ASP A 100 9.50 -14.19 4.94
N VAL A 101 9.29 -15.14 5.86
CA VAL A 101 10.35 -15.85 6.57
C VAL A 101 10.10 -17.35 6.46
N GLU A 102 11.05 -18.06 5.84
CA GLU A 102 11.04 -19.53 5.77
C GLU A 102 12.29 -20.06 6.46
N ALA A 103 12.12 -21.01 7.39
CA ALA A 103 13.21 -21.60 8.19
C ALA A 103 14.13 -20.56 8.88
N GLY A 104 13.60 -19.39 9.23
CA GLY A 104 14.36 -18.30 9.86
C GLY A 104 15.09 -17.37 8.89
N VAL A 105 15.00 -17.63 7.58
CA VAL A 105 15.59 -16.79 6.53
C VAL A 105 14.56 -15.83 5.98
N PHE A 106 14.89 -14.54 5.95
CA PHE A 106 14.07 -13.50 5.33
C PHE A 106 14.20 -13.57 3.80
N ILE A 107 13.09 -13.87 3.12
CA ILE A 107 13.05 -14.03 1.66
C ILE A 107 12.54 -12.75 0.98
N GLY A 108 11.71 -11.97 1.68
CA GLY A 108 11.14 -10.74 1.15
C GLY A 108 9.86 -10.34 1.86
N PHE A 109 8.95 -9.70 1.14
CA PHE A 109 7.67 -9.26 1.71
C PHE A 109 6.48 -9.83 0.95
N LYS A 110 5.50 -10.31 1.69
CA LYS A 110 4.19 -10.68 1.16
C LYS A 110 3.27 -9.46 1.20
N HIS A 111 2.53 -9.24 0.12
CA HIS A 111 1.67 -8.07 -0.05
C HIS A 111 0.20 -8.48 -0.12
N ILE A 112 -0.66 -7.66 0.49
CA ILE A 112 -2.11 -7.84 0.49
C ILE A 112 -2.74 -6.49 0.23
N ARG A 113 -3.66 -6.39 -0.72
CA ARG A 113 -4.40 -5.17 -1.05
C ARG A 113 -5.90 -5.43 -0.94
N GLY A 114 -6.65 -4.47 -0.39
CA GLY A 114 -8.10 -4.60 -0.29
C GLY A 114 -8.77 -3.42 0.39
N CYS A 115 -9.97 -3.67 0.91
CA CYS A 115 -10.71 -2.72 1.75
C CYS A 115 -10.33 -2.90 3.22
N LEU A 116 -10.27 -1.80 3.98
CA LEU A 116 -10.06 -1.85 5.43
C LEU A 116 -11.11 -2.73 6.15
N ASP A 117 -12.37 -2.69 5.70
CA ASP A 117 -13.48 -3.44 6.30
C ASP A 117 -13.60 -4.90 5.86
N ARG A 118 -12.96 -5.30 4.75
CA ARG A 118 -13.09 -6.64 4.16
C ARG A 118 -11.81 -7.45 4.05
N VAL A 119 -10.64 -6.90 4.37
CA VAL A 119 -9.39 -7.68 4.25
C VAL A 119 -9.27 -8.76 5.34
N LEU A 120 -9.75 -8.47 6.55
CA LEU A 120 -9.80 -9.41 7.68
C LEU A 120 -11.23 -9.90 7.92
N ARG A 121 -11.39 -11.18 8.23
CA ARG A 121 -12.70 -11.78 8.57
C ARG A 121 -13.30 -11.23 9.85
N HIS A 122 -12.48 -11.07 10.87
CA HIS A 122 -12.88 -10.57 12.18
C HIS A 122 -12.64 -9.06 12.33
N GLY A 123 -12.25 -8.41 11.24
CA GLY A 123 -11.92 -6.99 11.21
C GLY A 123 -10.68 -6.64 12.03
N PHE A 124 -10.37 -5.35 11.99
CA PHE A 124 -9.29 -4.75 12.76
C PHE A 124 -9.77 -4.31 14.14
N ASN A 125 -8.82 -4.20 15.07
CA ASN A 125 -9.08 -3.60 16.37
C ASN A 125 -9.34 -2.09 16.20
N GLN A 126 -10.58 -1.67 16.45
CA GLN A 126 -11.04 -0.28 16.33
C GLN A 126 -10.20 0.70 17.18
N SER A 127 -9.76 0.26 18.36
CA SER A 127 -8.92 1.08 19.25
C SER A 127 -7.53 1.33 18.63
N ALA A 128 -6.95 0.31 17.99
CA ALA A 128 -5.69 0.46 17.26
C ALA A 128 -5.87 1.37 16.03
N LEU A 129 -6.95 1.16 15.26
CA LEU A 129 -7.23 1.97 14.07
C LEU A 129 -7.42 3.46 14.39
N ARG A 130 -8.13 3.76 15.49
CA ARG A 130 -8.38 5.14 15.93
C ARG A 130 -7.10 5.81 16.44
N THR A 131 -6.32 5.11 17.25
CA THR A 131 -5.05 5.62 17.80
C THR A 131 -4.07 6.01 16.69
N HIS A 132 -4.00 5.19 15.63
CA HIS A 132 -3.10 5.42 14.50
C HIS A 132 -3.73 6.21 13.34
N ARG A 133 -4.98 6.66 13.48
CA ARG A 133 -5.70 7.54 12.54
C ARG A 133 -5.75 7.03 11.09
N PHE A 134 -5.77 5.72 10.89
CA PHE A 134 -5.79 5.11 9.54
C PHE A 134 -7.04 5.48 8.72
N HIS A 135 -8.15 5.84 9.37
CA HIS A 135 -9.36 6.28 8.68
C HIS A 135 -9.29 7.70 8.11
N GLN A 136 -8.41 8.56 8.66
CA GLN A 136 -8.44 9.99 8.40
C GLN A 136 -7.35 10.45 7.45
N ASN A 137 -6.20 9.78 7.46
CA ASN A 137 -5.02 10.21 6.75
C ASN A 137 -4.31 9.03 6.06
N ASN A 138 -3.60 9.33 4.98
CA ASN A 138 -2.75 8.37 4.29
C ASN A 138 -1.47 8.15 5.12
N HIS A 139 -1.40 7.05 5.86
CA HIS A 139 -0.22 6.69 6.66
C HIS A 139 0.06 5.20 6.63
N CYS A 140 1.35 4.88 6.74
CA CYS A 140 1.85 3.53 6.92
C CYS A 140 2.42 3.37 8.33
N ARG A 141 2.05 2.32 9.05
CA ARG A 141 2.66 1.96 10.33
C ARG A 141 2.86 0.46 10.42
N THR A 142 4.00 0.08 10.98
CA THR A 142 4.28 -1.30 11.36
C THR A 142 3.77 -1.54 12.77
N LEU A 143 2.89 -2.53 12.92
CA LEU A 143 2.26 -2.91 14.18
C LEU A 143 2.31 -4.42 14.34
N SER A 144 2.30 -4.91 15.57
CA SER A 144 2.16 -6.33 15.82
C SER A 144 0.75 -6.80 15.41
N ARG A 145 0.68 -8.00 14.82
CA ARG A 145 -0.61 -8.58 14.39
C ARG A 145 -1.56 -8.78 15.56
N SER A 146 -1.04 -9.11 16.74
CA SER A 146 -1.81 -9.26 17.97
C SER A 146 -2.48 -7.96 18.44
N ALA A 147 -1.87 -6.80 18.18
CA ALA A 147 -2.47 -5.51 18.50
C ALA A 147 -3.49 -5.06 17.44
N LEU A 148 -3.27 -5.46 16.19
CA LEU A 148 -4.02 -4.96 15.05
C LEU A 148 -5.23 -5.83 14.69
N PHE A 149 -5.11 -7.15 14.79
CA PHE A 149 -6.14 -8.10 14.35
C PHE A 149 -7.01 -8.51 15.53
N ASN A 150 -8.32 -8.59 15.31
CA ASN A 150 -9.21 -9.18 16.31
C ASN A 150 -9.09 -10.72 16.24
N PRO A 151 -8.95 -11.41 17.39
CA PRO A 151 -8.93 -12.86 17.41
C PRO A 151 -10.31 -13.42 17.03
N ALA A 152 -10.33 -14.59 16.39
CA ALA A 152 -11.58 -15.25 16.01
C ALA A 152 -12.35 -15.72 17.26
N ARG A 153 -11.64 -16.21 18.27
CA ARG A 153 -12.13 -16.52 19.61
C ARG A 153 -11.14 -16.00 20.66
N THR A 154 -11.65 -15.65 21.84
CA THR A 154 -10.82 -15.18 22.98
C THR A 154 -9.76 -16.19 23.43
N THR A 155 -9.97 -17.47 23.14
CA THR A 155 -9.05 -18.57 23.46
C THR A 155 -7.99 -18.83 22.40
N ASP A 156 -8.09 -18.20 21.23
CA ASP A 156 -7.15 -18.44 20.14
C ASP A 156 -5.81 -17.77 20.44
N PRO A 157 -4.68 -18.42 20.10
CA PRO A 157 -3.38 -17.83 20.30
C PRO A 157 -3.25 -16.51 19.52
N PRO A 158 -2.59 -15.49 20.09
CA PRO A 158 -2.42 -14.20 19.42
C PRO A 158 -1.62 -14.39 18.12
N ALA A 159 -2.02 -13.68 17.07
CA ALA A 159 -1.28 -13.67 15.82
C ALA A 159 0.13 -13.09 16.06
N LEU A 160 1.16 -13.89 15.78
CA LEU A 160 2.56 -13.53 16.01
C LEU A 160 3.15 -12.82 14.78
N GLY A 161 4.07 -11.90 15.05
CA GLY A 161 4.82 -11.16 14.03
C GLY A 161 4.25 -9.76 13.76
N ASP A 162 5.06 -8.99 13.04
CA ASP A 162 4.74 -7.61 12.68
C ASP A 162 4.19 -7.53 11.26
N VAL A 163 3.28 -6.58 11.06
CA VAL A 163 2.70 -6.26 9.76
C VAL A 163 2.70 -4.76 9.56
N GLN A 164 3.11 -4.31 8.38
CA GLN A 164 2.95 -2.92 7.99
C GLN A 164 1.58 -2.73 7.35
N LEU A 165 0.75 -1.88 7.95
CA LEU A 165 -0.53 -1.47 7.42
C LEU A 165 -0.40 -0.04 6.87
N CYS A 166 -0.78 0.13 5.61
CA CYS A 166 -0.94 1.42 4.95
C CYS A 166 -2.42 1.63 4.61
N SER A 167 -2.97 2.79 4.93
CA SER A 167 -4.29 3.22 4.48
C SER A 167 -4.18 4.38 3.50
N CYS A 168 -5.12 4.46 2.56
CA CYS A 168 -5.26 5.60 1.67
C CYS A 168 -6.72 5.87 1.31
N TYR A 169 -7.04 7.13 1.08
CA TYR A 169 -8.37 7.56 0.63
C TYR A 169 -8.39 7.86 -0.88
N GLY A 170 -9.42 7.39 -1.58
CA GLY A 170 -9.63 7.63 -3.00
C GLY A 170 -9.64 6.35 -3.84
N ASP A 171 -10.08 6.48 -5.10
CA ASP A 171 -10.16 5.35 -6.02
C ASP A 171 -8.77 4.88 -6.42
N ARG A 172 -8.54 3.57 -6.29
CA ARG A 172 -7.35 2.83 -6.72
C ARG A 172 -6.05 3.34 -6.10
N CYS A 173 -6.13 4.03 -4.96
CA CYS A 173 -4.98 4.64 -4.30
C CYS A 173 -3.99 3.61 -3.72
N ASN A 174 -4.43 2.37 -3.47
CA ASN A 174 -3.59 1.32 -2.89
C ASN A 174 -2.65 0.65 -3.92
N THR A 175 -2.31 1.38 -4.99
CA THR A 175 -1.38 0.93 -6.03
C THR A 175 0.09 1.01 -5.60
N SER A 176 0.44 2.05 -4.84
CA SER A 176 1.80 2.28 -4.36
C SER A 176 1.86 2.16 -2.84
N ILE A 177 2.83 1.39 -2.37
CA ILE A 177 3.32 1.55 -1.00
C ILE A 177 4.09 2.86 -1.06
N MET A 178 3.74 3.84 -0.22
CA MET A 178 4.37 5.15 -0.23
C MET A 178 5.89 4.98 -0.05
N ALA A 179 6.62 4.96 -1.16
CA ALA A 179 8.07 4.98 -1.13
C ALA A 179 8.48 6.36 -0.59
N PRO A 180 9.44 6.43 0.35
CA PRO A 180 10.01 7.71 0.72
C PRO A 180 10.51 8.38 -0.56
N SER A 181 10.13 9.63 -0.76
CA SER A 181 10.52 10.43 -1.93
C SER A 181 12.04 10.43 -2.05
N ILE A 182 12.57 9.70 -3.04
CA ILE A 182 14.01 9.65 -3.35
C ILE A 182 14.54 11.07 -3.62
N PHE A 183 13.66 11.97 -4.08
CA PHE A 183 13.96 13.39 -4.27
C PHE A 183 14.46 14.08 -3.01
N LEU A 184 13.89 13.79 -1.82
CA LEU A 184 14.35 14.37 -0.56
C LEU A 184 15.75 13.89 -0.17
N VAL A 185 16.06 12.62 -0.45
CA VAL A 185 17.39 12.05 -0.18
C VAL A 185 18.44 12.65 -1.11
N LEU A 186 18.12 12.79 -2.41
CA LEU A 186 19.02 13.43 -3.38
C LEU A 186 19.24 14.92 -3.08
N LEU A 187 18.20 15.64 -2.62
CA LEU A 187 18.31 17.05 -2.24
C LEU A 187 19.21 17.23 -1.01
N LEU A 188 19.12 16.34 -0.01
CA LEU A 188 20.01 16.36 1.16
C LEU A 188 21.46 16.03 0.81
N ILE A 189 21.70 15.09 -0.10
CA ILE A 189 23.05 14.77 -0.60
C ILE A 189 23.61 15.95 -1.40
N PHE A 190 22.80 16.55 -2.27
CA PHE A 190 23.19 17.72 -3.05
C PHE A 190 23.52 18.93 -2.16
N VAL A 191 22.69 19.22 -1.16
CA VAL A 191 22.93 20.32 -0.21
C VAL A 191 24.19 20.04 0.61
N HIS A 192 24.42 18.80 1.06
CA HIS A 192 25.65 18.45 1.76
C HIS A 192 26.90 18.67 0.90
N TRP A 193 26.85 18.33 -0.40
CA TRP A 193 27.92 18.54 -1.37
C TRP A 193 28.13 20.00 -1.79
N VAL A 194 27.12 20.85 -1.65
CA VAL A 194 27.23 22.28 -1.99
C VAL A 194 27.74 23.11 -0.81
N VAL A 195 27.50 22.64 0.42
CA VAL A 195 27.88 23.34 1.65
C VAL A 195 29.27 22.95 2.17
N VAL A 196 29.82 21.80 1.72
CA VAL A 196 31.17 21.31 2.04
C VAL A 196 32.06 21.42 0.80
#